data_AF-A0A8S3XC21-F1
#
_entry.id   AF-A0A8S3XC21-F1
#
_cell.length_a   1.000
_cell.length_b   1.000
_cell.length_c   1.000
_cell.angle_alpha   90.00
_cell.angle_beta   90.00
_cell.angle_gamma   90.00
#
_symmetry.space_group_name_H-M   'P 1'
#
loop_
_entity.id
_entity.type
_entity.pdbx_description
1 polymer ?
#
loop_
_entity_poly.entity_id
_entity_poly.type
_entity_poly.pdbx_seq_one_letter_code
_entity_poly.pdbx_strand_id
1 'polypeptide(L)'
;MDAAVNTLVLVDSNDDGTVAQELELEQMRSILDEAILETRGTPLENRPRIPRTALSKRNRAIVRALNPMLVTYLKASRDLCETDSILFGAALAVCRIIGTKLSTAGRTTGQSSAIPAWRTRIEERIAKARALIGRLICFRSGNTRPMIVRTVRMAFAGTNVSLSQPDIMQKLTERIDDLKQRIAAWGKRIRLYTERSTRFNQNRLFQRDQKRLYKSLERPMVSGTGPVANQADTVAFWRSLWSTTKKRCKPQREPLDGSCGGSVCEYYAHGPRHYNAG
;
A
#
# COMPACT_ATOMS: atom_id res chain seq x y z
N MET A 1 56.81 77.29 -10.79
CA MET A 1 57.80 76.81 -11.76
C MET A 1 58.45 75.60 -11.14
N ASP A 2 58.31 74.34 -11.56
CA ASP A 2 57.65 73.63 -12.67
C ASP A 2 57.58 72.15 -12.19
N ALA A 3 56.43 71.49 -12.19
CA ALA A 3 55.89 70.61 -13.24
C ALA A 3 56.66 69.29 -13.50
N ALA A 4 55.93 68.17 -13.34
CA ALA A 4 55.97 66.84 -14.02
C ALA A 4 55.92 65.70 -12.98
N VAL A 5 54.74 65.17 -12.62
CA VAL A 5 53.93 64.16 -13.34
C VAL A 5 54.76 62.92 -13.70
N ASN A 6 54.58 61.84 -12.94
CA ASN A 6 54.74 60.50 -13.48
C ASN A 6 53.53 59.64 -13.08
N THR A 7 52.85 59.18 -14.12
CA THR A 7 51.65 58.36 -14.12
C THR A 7 52.00 56.93 -13.71
N LEU A 8 51.24 56.33 -12.79
CA LEU A 8 51.09 54.88 -12.77
C LEU A 8 49.61 54.53 -12.59
N VAL A 9 49.03 54.07 -13.69
CA VAL A 9 47.79 53.29 -13.72
C VAL A 9 48.07 51.98 -12.99
N LEU A 10 47.29 51.67 -11.97
CA LEU A 10 46.97 50.29 -11.60
C LEU A 10 45.46 50.20 -11.42
N VAL A 11 44.82 49.69 -12.46
CA VAL A 11 43.59 48.91 -12.38
C VAL A 11 43.87 47.73 -11.46
N ASP A 12 42.97 47.43 -10.52
CA ASP A 12 42.77 46.03 -10.14
C ASP A 12 41.28 45.73 -10.00
N SER A 13 40.86 44.85 -10.90
CA SER A 13 39.51 44.39 -11.15
C SER A 13 39.15 43.30 -10.14
N ASN A 14 38.21 43.58 -9.24
CA ASN A 14 37.52 42.57 -8.42
C ASN A 14 35.99 42.64 -8.59
N ASP A 15 35.52 43.20 -9.71
CA ASP A 15 34.09 43.45 -9.95
C ASP A 15 33.32 42.20 -10.46
N ASP A 16 34.01 41.27 -11.12
CA ASP A 16 33.37 40.09 -11.74
C ASP A 16 32.77 39.08 -10.74
N GLY A 17 33.33 39.00 -9.52
CA GLY A 17 32.86 38.08 -8.48
C GLY A 17 31.55 38.54 -7.81
N THR A 18 31.34 39.85 -7.73
CA THR A 18 30.16 40.46 -7.10
C THR A 18 28.97 40.46 -8.04
N VAL A 19 29.20 40.81 -9.31
CA VAL A 19 28.17 40.80 -10.36
C VAL A 19 27.65 39.37 -10.61
N ALA A 20 28.51 38.35 -10.58
CA ALA A 20 28.09 36.96 -10.71
C ALA A 20 27.24 36.48 -9.52
N GLN A 21 27.56 36.89 -8.29
CA GLN A 21 26.76 36.55 -7.10
C GLN A 21 25.41 37.26 -7.08
N GLU A 22 25.37 38.53 -7.50
CA GLU A 22 24.11 39.28 -7.64
C GLU A 22 23.20 38.67 -8.71
N LEU A 23 23.77 38.27 -9.85
CA LEU A 23 23.03 37.58 -10.92
C LEU A 23 22.45 36.24 -10.44
N GLU A 24 23.22 35.45 -9.68
CA GLU A 24 22.71 34.21 -9.08
C GLU A 24 21.58 34.47 -8.06
N LEU A 25 21.69 35.53 -7.24
CA LEU A 25 20.64 35.92 -6.30
C LEU A 25 19.37 36.39 -7.00
N GLU A 26 19.49 37.14 -8.09
CA GLU A 26 18.37 37.62 -8.90
C GLU A 26 17.65 36.45 -9.60
N GLN A 27 18.41 35.48 -10.13
CA GLN A 27 17.84 34.24 -10.66
C GLN A 27 17.07 33.46 -9.59
N MET A 28 17.61 33.38 -8.37
CA MET A 28 16.93 32.72 -7.25
C MET A 28 15.64 33.45 -6.84
N ARG A 29 15.60 34.79 -6.91
CA ARG A 29 14.39 35.60 -6.68
C ARG A 29 13.34 35.34 -7.76
N SER A 30 13.74 35.35 -9.03
CA SER A 30 12.83 35.07 -10.14
C SER A 30 12.16 33.70 -10.02
N ILE A 31 12.93 32.66 -9.69
CA ILE A 31 12.40 31.30 -9.46
C ILE A 31 11.44 31.27 -8.26
N LEU A 32 11.73 32.05 -7.22
CA LEU A 32 10.87 32.15 -6.04
C LEU A 32 9.53 32.82 -6.39
N ASP A 33 9.56 33.93 -7.13
CA ASP A 33 8.36 34.64 -7.56
C ASP A 33 7.46 33.75 -8.43
N GLU A 34 8.05 33.06 -9.41
CA GLU A 34 7.34 32.11 -10.27
C GLU A 34 6.67 31.00 -9.46
N ALA A 35 7.40 30.41 -8.50
CA ALA A 35 6.87 29.35 -7.64
C ALA A 35 5.75 29.84 -6.70
N ILE A 36 5.84 31.06 -6.18
CA ILE A 36 4.79 31.64 -5.34
C ILE A 36 3.53 31.94 -6.16
N LEU A 37 3.68 32.46 -7.39
CA LEU A 37 2.54 32.72 -8.27
C LEU A 37 1.79 31.45 -8.66
N GLU A 38 2.52 30.39 -9.02
CA GLU A 38 1.94 29.09 -9.36
C GLU A 38 1.15 28.49 -8.19
N THR A 39 1.67 28.64 -6.98
CA THR A 39 1.10 27.98 -5.79
C THR A 39 -0.15 28.69 -5.25
N ARG A 40 -0.26 30.00 -5.44
CA ARG A 40 -1.47 30.78 -5.13
C ARG A 40 -2.69 30.34 -5.96
N GLY A 41 -2.48 29.89 -7.20
CA GLY A 41 -3.55 29.42 -8.09
C GLY A 41 -3.92 27.94 -7.93
N THR A 42 -3.21 27.18 -7.08
CA THR A 42 -3.41 25.72 -6.96
C THR A 42 -4.08 25.35 -5.63
N PRO A 43 -5.24 24.65 -5.65
CA PRO A 43 -5.84 24.12 -4.43
C PRO A 43 -4.93 23.06 -3.81
N LEU A 44 -4.99 22.92 -2.48
CA LEU A 44 -4.10 22.05 -1.69
C LEU A 44 -4.01 20.60 -2.21
N GLU A 45 -5.13 20.07 -2.70
CA GLU A 45 -5.25 18.70 -3.21
C GLU A 45 -4.40 18.44 -4.47
N ASN A 46 -4.19 19.49 -5.27
CA ASN A 46 -3.47 19.41 -6.54
C ASN A 46 -1.99 19.78 -6.42
N ARG A 47 -1.52 20.17 -5.23
CA ARG A 47 -0.14 20.58 -5.02
C ARG A 47 0.82 19.38 -5.11
N PRO A 48 1.94 19.50 -5.85
CA PRO A 48 2.90 18.41 -5.97
C PRO A 48 3.54 18.07 -4.62
N ARG A 49 3.89 16.80 -4.42
CA ARG A 49 4.53 16.38 -3.17
C ARG A 49 6.00 16.81 -3.18
N ILE A 50 6.38 17.62 -2.20
CA ILE A 50 7.75 18.06 -1.99
C ILE A 50 8.59 16.91 -1.41
N PRO A 51 9.65 16.44 -2.10
CA PRO A 51 10.52 15.38 -1.60
C PRO A 51 11.40 15.89 -0.45
N ARG A 52 11.84 14.98 0.43
CA ARG A 52 12.85 15.34 1.45
C ARG A 52 14.19 15.60 0.77
N THR A 53 14.69 16.82 0.90
CA THR A 53 16.01 17.20 0.38
C THR A 53 17.12 16.68 1.28
N ALA A 54 18.25 16.27 0.69
CA ALA A 54 19.43 15.85 1.45
C ALA A 54 20.09 17.06 2.14
N LEU A 55 20.65 16.86 3.34
CA LEU A 55 21.31 17.89 4.14
C LEU A 55 22.75 18.18 3.67
N SER A 56 22.95 18.45 2.38
CA SER A 56 24.26 18.82 1.83
C SER A 56 24.65 20.25 2.22
N LYS A 57 25.95 20.58 2.17
CA LYS A 57 26.44 21.96 2.41
C LYS A 57 25.84 22.94 1.38
N ARG A 58 25.78 22.53 0.10
CA ARG A 58 25.18 23.29 -1.00
C ARG A 58 23.69 23.58 -0.77
N ASN A 59 22.90 22.56 -0.42
CA ASN A 59 21.45 22.74 -0.20
C ASN A 59 21.19 23.68 0.99
N ARG A 60 22.01 23.59 2.04
CA ARG A 60 21.96 24.53 3.18
C ARG A 60 22.30 25.96 2.78
N ALA A 61 23.28 26.17 1.90
CA ALA A 61 23.62 27.49 1.39
C ALA A 61 22.46 28.10 0.60
N ILE A 62 21.83 27.33 -0.29
CA ILE A 62 20.66 27.77 -1.08
C ILE A 62 19.50 28.18 -0.15
N VAL A 63 19.16 27.35 0.84
CA VAL A 63 18.10 27.67 1.81
C VAL A 63 18.44 28.93 2.61
N ARG A 64 19.70 29.10 3.04
CA ARG A 64 20.15 30.30 3.75
C ARG A 64 20.07 31.56 2.90
N ALA A 65 20.34 31.47 1.60
CA ALA A 65 20.24 32.61 0.68
C ALA A 65 18.79 33.03 0.41
N LEU A 66 17.85 32.07 0.33
CA LEU A 66 16.43 32.36 0.11
C LEU A 66 15.70 32.86 1.37
N ASN A 67 16.09 32.41 2.57
CA ASN A 67 15.36 32.71 3.79
C ASN A 67 15.18 34.22 4.08
N PRO A 68 16.19 35.09 3.87
CA PRO A 68 16.02 36.54 4.00
C PRO A 68 15.00 37.12 3.00
N MET A 69 14.96 36.61 1.77
CA MET A 69 14.02 37.07 0.74
C MET A 69 12.57 36.77 1.15
N LEU A 70 12.33 35.60 1.76
CA LEU A 70 11.02 35.18 2.25
C LEU A 70 10.44 36.11 3.32
N VAL A 71 11.28 36.72 4.16
CA VAL A 71 10.82 37.63 5.22
C VAL A 71 10.04 38.80 4.62
N THR A 72 10.44 39.30 3.45
CA THR A 72 9.74 40.37 2.73
C THR A 72 8.34 39.94 2.28
N TYR A 73 8.20 38.74 1.70
CA TYR A 73 6.90 38.21 1.25
C TYR A 73 5.97 37.89 2.43
N LEU A 74 6.51 37.36 3.53
CA LEU A 74 5.74 37.04 4.74
C LEU A 74 5.25 38.29 5.48
N LYS A 75 5.98 39.42 5.41
CA LYS A 75 5.47 40.69 5.94
C LYS A 75 4.31 41.26 5.11
N ALA A 76 4.27 40.92 3.82
CA ALA A 76 3.23 41.38 2.91
C ALA A 76 1.98 40.47 2.90
N SER A 77 2.05 39.28 3.50
CA SER A 77 0.91 38.36 3.55
C SER A 77 -0.18 38.85 4.49
N ARG A 78 -1.43 38.76 4.05
CA ARG A 78 -2.61 39.19 4.82
C ARG A 78 -3.30 38.02 5.52
N ASP A 79 -3.30 36.86 4.86
CA ASP A 79 -4.04 35.68 5.30
C ASP A 79 -3.16 34.44 5.51
N LEU A 80 -3.68 33.48 6.29
CA LEU A 80 -3.03 32.19 6.52
C LEU A 80 -2.86 31.39 5.22
N CYS A 81 -3.85 31.45 4.31
CA CYS A 81 -3.78 30.77 3.01
C CYS A 81 -2.68 31.36 2.12
N GLU A 82 -2.47 32.68 2.17
CA GLU A 82 -1.36 33.33 1.46
C GLU A 82 -0.02 32.94 2.06
N THR A 83 0.06 32.90 3.40
CA THR A 83 1.25 32.47 4.13
C THR A 83 1.64 31.03 3.75
N ASP A 84 0.66 30.11 3.75
CA ASP A 84 0.86 28.72 3.34
C ASP A 84 1.35 28.61 1.88
N SER A 85 0.75 29.38 0.97
CA SER A 85 1.15 29.40 -0.44
C SER A 85 2.57 29.95 -0.62
N ILE A 86 2.95 30.99 0.13
CA ILE A 86 4.32 31.54 0.13
C ILE A 86 5.33 30.51 0.66
N LEU A 87 5.03 29.85 1.78
CA LEU A 87 5.91 28.84 2.36
C LEU A 87 6.07 27.61 1.44
N PHE A 88 4.97 27.18 0.82
CA PHE A 88 5.01 26.07 -0.13
C PHE A 88 5.76 26.45 -1.41
N GLY A 89 5.51 27.64 -1.98
CA GLY A 89 6.24 28.19 -3.12
C GLY A 89 7.74 28.33 -2.86
N ALA A 90 8.13 28.74 -1.66
CA ALA A 90 9.52 28.78 -1.23
C ALA A 90 10.18 27.41 -1.25
N ALA A 91 9.52 26.40 -0.69
CA ALA A 91 10.01 25.04 -0.68
C ALA A 91 10.08 24.44 -2.10
N LEU A 92 9.13 24.81 -2.97
CA LEU A 92 9.11 24.44 -4.38
C LEU A 92 10.29 25.06 -5.15
N ALA A 93 10.57 26.35 -4.93
CA ALA A 93 11.70 27.06 -5.51
C ALA A 93 13.03 26.41 -5.13
N VAL A 94 13.21 26.07 -3.84
CA VAL A 94 14.38 25.31 -3.37
C VAL A 94 14.52 23.97 -4.10
N CYS A 95 13.42 23.24 -4.30
CA CYS A 95 13.42 21.97 -5.02
C CYS A 95 13.80 22.14 -6.50
N ARG A 96 13.36 23.23 -7.15
CA ARG A 96 13.71 23.57 -8.52
C ARG A 96 15.20 23.88 -8.65
N ILE A 97 15.74 24.72 -7.77
CA ILE A 97 17.16 25.11 -7.78
C ILE A 97 18.08 23.91 -7.49
N ILE A 98 17.66 22.98 -6.63
CA ILE A 98 18.41 21.75 -6.35
C ILE A 98 18.26 20.73 -7.50
N GLY A 99 17.21 20.84 -8.33
CA GLY A 99 16.90 19.90 -9.42
C GLY A 99 16.23 18.61 -8.95
N THR A 100 15.54 18.63 -7.81
CA THR A 100 14.81 17.43 -7.33
C THR A 100 13.50 17.25 -8.10
N LYS A 101 13.29 16.06 -8.66
CA LYS A 101 12.04 15.71 -9.35
C LYS A 101 10.87 15.72 -8.37
N LEU A 102 9.91 16.59 -8.61
CA LEU A 102 8.65 16.65 -7.86
C LEU A 102 7.76 15.48 -8.28
N SER A 103 7.17 14.81 -7.30
CA SER A 103 6.16 13.79 -7.58
C SER A 103 4.83 14.48 -7.81
N THR A 104 4.20 14.21 -8.95
CA THR A 104 2.82 14.61 -9.21
C THR A 104 1.93 14.05 -8.09
N ALA A 105 1.02 14.89 -7.57
CA ALA A 105 0.01 14.46 -6.61
C ALA A 105 -0.73 13.25 -7.20
N GLY A 106 -0.75 12.13 -6.48
CA GLY A 106 -1.43 10.89 -6.89
C GLY A 106 -0.52 9.67 -7.13
N ARG A 107 0.79 9.83 -7.35
CA ARG A 107 1.70 8.68 -7.39
C ARG A 107 2.28 8.41 -6.01
N THR A 108 1.47 7.80 -5.14
CA THR A 108 2.04 6.92 -4.13
C THR A 108 2.69 5.76 -4.89
N THR A 109 3.97 5.88 -5.22
CA THR A 109 4.84 4.69 -5.25
C THR A 109 4.98 4.23 -3.79
N GLY A 110 3.86 3.87 -3.16
CA GLY A 110 3.88 2.96 -2.05
C GLY A 110 4.70 1.80 -2.55
N GLN A 111 5.77 1.46 -1.83
CA GLN A 111 6.48 0.24 -2.10
C GLN A 111 5.41 -0.83 -2.16
N SER A 112 5.07 -1.28 -3.39
CA SER A 112 4.18 -2.41 -3.57
C SER A 112 4.75 -3.45 -2.64
N SER A 113 3.96 -3.90 -1.67
CA SER A 113 4.38 -4.90 -0.70
C SER A 113 4.65 -6.15 -1.51
N ALA A 114 5.85 -6.22 -2.07
CA ALA A 114 6.19 -7.13 -3.13
C ALA A 114 5.91 -8.51 -2.57
N ILE A 115 5.00 -9.23 -3.22
CA ILE A 115 4.58 -10.54 -2.79
C ILE A 115 5.87 -11.34 -2.56
N PRO A 116 6.10 -11.86 -1.34
CA PRO A 116 7.35 -12.53 -1.06
C PRO A 116 7.59 -13.67 -2.05
N ALA A 117 8.82 -13.81 -2.54
CA ALA A 117 9.15 -14.81 -3.57
C ALA A 117 8.77 -16.25 -3.18
N TRP A 118 8.71 -16.58 -1.88
CA TRP A 118 8.24 -17.89 -1.43
C TRP A 118 6.75 -18.11 -1.71
N ARG A 119 5.92 -17.05 -1.63
CA ARG A 119 4.47 -17.11 -1.83
C ARG A 119 4.18 -17.34 -3.30
N THR A 120 4.82 -16.56 -4.19
CA THR A 120 4.73 -16.72 -5.64
C THR A 120 5.09 -18.15 -6.06
N ARG A 121 6.19 -18.70 -5.54
CA ARG A 121 6.60 -20.09 -5.83
C ARG A 121 5.55 -21.13 -5.43
N ILE A 122 4.86 -20.94 -4.31
CA ILE A 122 3.81 -21.89 -3.90
C ILE A 122 2.55 -21.70 -4.75
N GLU A 123 2.17 -20.46 -5.05
CA GLU A 123 1.04 -20.14 -5.94
C GLU A 123 1.24 -20.73 -7.34
N GLU A 124 2.44 -20.63 -7.91
CA GLU A 124 2.80 -21.26 -9.19
C GLU A 124 2.66 -22.80 -9.14
N ARG A 125 3.08 -23.44 -8.04
CA ARG A 125 2.91 -24.90 -7.87
C ARG A 125 1.43 -25.28 -7.83
N ILE A 126 0.61 -24.49 -7.14
CA ILE A 126 -0.85 -24.67 -7.11
C ILE A 126 -1.44 -24.49 -8.51
N ALA A 127 -1.03 -23.45 -9.25
CA ALA A 127 -1.51 -23.19 -10.60
C ALA A 127 -1.15 -24.34 -11.57
N LYS A 128 0.10 -24.82 -11.55
CA LYS A 128 0.54 -25.97 -12.34
C LYS A 128 -0.25 -27.23 -11.99
N ALA A 129 -0.49 -27.49 -10.70
CA ALA A 129 -1.29 -28.64 -10.27
C ALA A 129 -2.76 -28.54 -10.72
N ARG A 130 -3.39 -27.37 -10.62
CA ARG A 130 -4.76 -27.13 -11.14
C ARG A 130 -4.85 -27.35 -12.64
N ALA A 131 -3.89 -26.84 -13.40
CA ALA A 131 -3.83 -27.03 -14.85
C ALA A 131 -3.64 -28.51 -15.23
N LEU A 132 -2.88 -29.27 -14.42
CA LEU A 132 -2.74 -30.71 -14.62
C LEU A 132 -4.03 -31.46 -14.29
N ILE A 133 -4.69 -31.15 -13.16
CA ILE A 133 -6.01 -31.72 -12.81
C ILE A 133 -7.00 -31.52 -13.96
N GLY A 134 -7.10 -30.29 -14.50
CA GLY A 134 -8.00 -30.01 -15.63
C GLY A 134 -7.72 -30.91 -16.84
N ARG A 135 -6.44 -31.11 -17.18
CA ARG A 135 -6.06 -32.01 -18.29
C ARG A 135 -6.35 -33.49 -18.00
N LEU A 136 -6.16 -33.95 -16.77
CA LEU A 136 -6.51 -35.32 -16.36
C LEU A 136 -8.02 -35.55 -16.40
N ILE A 137 -8.83 -34.56 -15.99
CA ILE A 137 -10.30 -34.61 -16.08
C ILE A 137 -10.74 -34.66 -17.56
N CYS A 138 -10.17 -33.83 -18.44
CA CYS A 138 -10.48 -33.87 -19.87
C CYS A 138 -10.13 -35.23 -20.50
N PHE A 139 -9.00 -35.83 -20.12
CA PHE A 139 -8.65 -37.17 -20.59
C PHE A 139 -9.65 -38.22 -20.09
N ARG A 140 -10.03 -38.15 -18.80
CA ARG A 140 -11.04 -39.03 -18.19
C ARG A 140 -12.40 -38.91 -18.86
N SER A 141 -12.78 -37.72 -19.35
CA SER A 141 -14.02 -37.51 -20.10
C SER A 141 -13.96 -37.99 -21.57
N GLY A 142 -12.90 -38.69 -21.98
CA GLY A 142 -12.76 -39.27 -23.32
C GLY A 142 -12.05 -38.38 -24.34
N ASN A 143 -11.43 -37.27 -23.94
CA ASN A 143 -10.70 -36.41 -24.88
C ASN A 143 -9.30 -36.98 -25.17
N THR A 144 -9.09 -37.42 -26.41
CA THR A 144 -7.86 -38.09 -26.87
C THR A 144 -6.94 -37.17 -27.69
N ARG A 145 -7.12 -35.84 -27.63
CA ARG A 145 -6.22 -34.91 -28.33
C ARG A 145 -4.75 -35.19 -27.98
N PRO A 146 -3.82 -35.22 -28.95
CA PRO A 146 -2.43 -35.63 -28.73
C PRO A 146 -1.72 -34.88 -27.60
N MET A 147 -2.01 -33.58 -27.43
CA MET A 147 -1.44 -32.76 -26.37
C MET A 147 -1.90 -33.17 -24.96
N ILE A 148 -3.16 -33.59 -24.81
CA ILE A 148 -3.71 -34.08 -23.54
C ILE A 148 -3.08 -35.42 -23.22
N VAL A 149 -3.06 -36.34 -24.20
CA VAL A 149 -2.43 -37.66 -24.05
C VAL A 149 -0.95 -37.53 -23.68
N ARG A 150 -0.20 -36.65 -24.35
CA ARG A 150 1.21 -36.36 -24.02
C ARG A 150 1.35 -35.84 -22.59
N THR A 151 0.48 -34.92 -22.17
CA THR A 151 0.52 -34.39 -20.79
C THR A 151 0.25 -35.48 -19.77
N VAL A 152 -0.73 -36.36 -20.01
CA VAL A 152 -1.06 -37.48 -19.12
C VAL A 152 0.12 -38.45 -19.05
N ARG A 153 0.72 -38.80 -20.20
CA ARG A 153 1.92 -39.64 -20.29
C ARG A 153 3.08 -39.06 -19.45
N MET A 154 3.29 -37.75 -19.52
CA MET A 154 4.29 -37.06 -18.69
C MET A 154 3.91 -37.02 -17.20
N ALA A 155 2.61 -36.97 -16.86
CA ALA A 155 2.14 -36.95 -15.48
C ALA A 155 2.44 -38.26 -14.72
N PHE A 156 2.52 -39.35 -15.49
CA PHE A 156 2.89 -40.70 -15.06
C PHE A 156 4.30 -41.11 -15.50
N ALA A 157 5.13 -40.18 -16.01
CA ALA A 157 6.51 -40.49 -16.36
C ALA A 157 7.28 -40.96 -15.12
N GLY A 158 7.97 -42.09 -15.22
CA GLY A 158 8.65 -42.72 -14.09
C GLY A 158 7.75 -43.54 -13.16
N THR A 159 6.45 -43.65 -13.44
CA THR A 159 5.57 -44.65 -12.81
C THR A 159 5.29 -45.78 -13.79
N ASN A 160 5.14 -47.03 -13.30
CA ASN A 160 4.88 -48.23 -14.12
C ASN A 160 3.43 -48.28 -14.66
N VAL A 161 2.87 -47.13 -15.02
CA VAL A 161 1.48 -46.97 -15.45
C VAL A 161 1.44 -46.74 -16.95
N SER A 162 0.85 -47.69 -17.68
CA SER A 162 0.59 -47.53 -19.11
C SER A 162 -0.85 -47.08 -19.34
N LEU A 163 -1.04 -46.18 -20.31
CA LEU A 163 -2.36 -45.66 -20.70
C LEU A 163 -3.29 -46.74 -21.28
N SER A 164 -2.73 -47.88 -21.71
CA SER A 164 -3.48 -49.01 -22.26
C SER A 164 -3.96 -50.00 -21.19
N GLN A 165 -3.58 -49.80 -19.92
CA GLN A 165 -4.02 -50.68 -18.84
C GLN A 165 -5.50 -50.46 -18.53
N PRO A 166 -6.26 -51.52 -18.17
CA PRO A 166 -7.69 -51.39 -17.84
C PRO A 166 -7.93 -50.56 -16.56
N ASP A 167 -6.95 -50.50 -15.66
CA ASP A 167 -7.01 -49.79 -14.38
C ASP A 167 -6.66 -48.29 -14.46
N ILE A 168 -6.42 -47.76 -15.67
CA ILE A 168 -5.98 -46.38 -15.87
C ILE A 168 -6.96 -45.34 -15.28
N MET A 169 -8.26 -45.60 -15.33
CA MET A 169 -9.30 -44.68 -14.82
C MET A 169 -9.25 -44.54 -13.29
N GLN A 170 -8.93 -45.63 -12.59
CA GLN A 170 -8.73 -45.61 -11.16
C GLN A 170 -7.47 -44.83 -10.81
N LYS A 171 -6.34 -45.14 -11.46
CA LYS A 171 -5.06 -44.45 -11.27
C LYS A 171 -5.13 -42.95 -11.57
N LEU A 172 -5.93 -42.54 -12.56
CA LEU A 172 -6.23 -41.14 -12.84
C LEU A 172 -6.94 -40.45 -11.67
N THR A 173 -7.89 -41.16 -11.05
CA THR A 173 -8.65 -40.63 -9.90
C THR A 173 -7.75 -40.45 -8.70
N GLU A 174 -6.95 -41.47 -8.37
CA GLU A 174 -5.94 -41.42 -7.31
C GLU A 174 -4.97 -40.25 -7.54
N ARG A 175 -4.48 -40.10 -8.78
CA ARG A 175 -3.58 -39.00 -9.13
C ARG A 175 -4.21 -37.62 -9.00
N ILE A 176 -5.49 -37.48 -9.35
CA ILE A 176 -6.24 -36.23 -9.17
C ILE A 176 -6.38 -35.91 -7.68
N ASP A 177 -6.70 -36.91 -6.86
CA ASP A 177 -6.89 -36.72 -5.42
C ASP A 177 -5.57 -36.41 -4.71
N ASP A 178 -4.46 -37.04 -5.09
CA ASP A 178 -3.11 -36.64 -4.66
C ASP A 178 -2.83 -35.16 -4.93
N LEU A 179 -3.15 -34.68 -6.14
CA LEU A 179 -2.95 -33.28 -6.52
C LEU A 179 -3.85 -32.34 -5.71
N LYS A 180 -5.10 -32.72 -5.43
CA LYS A 180 -6.00 -31.96 -4.54
C LYS A 180 -5.43 -31.88 -3.12
N GLN A 181 -4.96 -32.99 -2.57
CA GLN A 181 -4.33 -33.04 -1.25
C GLN A 181 -3.10 -32.14 -1.19
N ARG A 182 -2.25 -32.17 -2.23
CA ARG A 182 -1.07 -31.28 -2.33
C ARG A 182 -1.47 -29.80 -2.42
N ILE A 183 -2.49 -29.45 -3.20
CA ILE A 183 -3.02 -28.09 -3.27
C ILE A 183 -3.52 -27.62 -1.89
N ALA A 184 -4.26 -28.47 -1.17
CA ALA A 184 -4.73 -28.15 0.17
C ALA A 184 -3.56 -27.92 1.15
N ALA A 185 -2.54 -28.77 1.10
CA ALA A 185 -1.33 -28.63 1.93
C ALA A 185 -0.56 -27.34 1.61
N TRP A 186 -0.40 -27.00 0.33
CA TRP A 186 0.23 -25.75 -0.11
C TRP A 186 -0.58 -24.51 0.29
N GLY A 187 -1.91 -24.56 0.17
CA GLY A 187 -2.81 -23.50 0.64
C GLY A 187 -2.68 -23.28 2.15
N LYS A 188 -2.66 -24.36 2.94
CA LYS A 188 -2.40 -24.30 4.39
C LYS A 188 -1.05 -23.67 4.69
N ARG A 189 0.00 -24.02 3.93
CA ARG A 189 1.34 -23.45 4.08
C ARG A 189 1.36 -21.94 3.83
N ILE A 190 0.68 -21.45 2.79
CA ILE A 190 0.54 -20.00 2.53
C ILE A 190 -0.13 -19.30 3.70
N ARG A 191 -1.24 -19.85 4.20
CA ARG A 191 -1.97 -19.29 5.34
C ARG A 191 -1.05 -19.19 6.57
N LEU A 192 -0.40 -20.28 6.96
CA LEU A 192 0.47 -20.32 8.13
C LEU A 192 1.65 -19.35 8.03
N TYR A 193 2.27 -19.24 6.85
CA TYR A 193 3.41 -18.34 6.67
C TYR A 193 2.99 -16.87 6.67
N THR A 194 1.82 -16.59 6.10
CA THR A 194 1.23 -15.24 6.14
C THR A 194 0.91 -14.87 7.58
N GLU A 195 0.22 -15.73 8.34
CA GLU A 195 -0.08 -15.52 9.76
C GLU A 195 1.18 -15.35 10.61
N ARG A 196 2.21 -16.16 10.37
CA ARG A 196 3.50 -16.02 11.06
C ARG A 196 4.15 -14.67 10.76
N SER A 197 4.16 -14.27 9.49
CA SER A 197 4.75 -12.99 9.08
C SER A 197 3.98 -11.81 9.65
N THR A 198 2.65 -11.86 9.67
CA THR A 198 1.82 -10.78 10.24
C THR A 198 2.04 -10.69 11.74
N ARG A 199 2.00 -11.80 12.47
CA ARG A 199 2.28 -11.82 13.91
C ARG A 199 3.68 -11.28 14.22
N PHE A 200 4.70 -11.71 13.49
CA PHE A 200 6.06 -11.21 13.67
C PHE A 200 6.13 -9.69 13.47
N ASN A 201 5.52 -9.17 12.40
CA ASN A 201 5.50 -7.73 12.11
C ASN A 201 4.70 -6.94 13.16
N GLN A 202 3.55 -7.45 13.58
CA GLN A 202 2.72 -6.84 14.62
C GLN A 202 3.43 -6.82 15.97
N ASN A 203 4.07 -7.92 16.38
CA ASN A 203 4.83 -7.99 17.62
C ASN A 203 6.03 -7.03 17.60
N ARG A 204 6.74 -6.95 16.47
CA ARG A 204 7.83 -6.00 16.29
C ARG A 204 7.35 -4.55 16.33
N LEU A 205 6.18 -4.27 15.76
CA LEU A 205 5.56 -2.95 15.82
C LEU A 205 5.10 -2.62 17.24
N PHE A 206 4.51 -3.57 17.96
CA PHE A 206 4.11 -3.44 19.36
C PHE A 206 5.30 -3.05 20.24
N GLN A 207 6.44 -3.73 20.11
CA GLN A 207 7.63 -3.45 20.90
C GLN A 207 8.25 -2.07 20.61
N ARG A 208 8.17 -1.59 19.36
CA ARG A 208 8.79 -0.32 18.94
C ARG A 208 7.87 0.89 19.10
N ASP A 209 6.61 0.75 18.72
CA ASP A 209 5.60 1.82 18.69
C ASP A 209 4.18 1.25 18.81
N GLN A 210 3.74 1.08 20.06
CA GLN A 210 2.41 0.57 20.39
C GLN A 210 1.29 1.43 19.78
N LYS A 211 1.46 2.76 19.78
CA LYS A 211 0.46 3.70 19.26
C LYS A 211 0.22 3.46 17.77
N ARG A 212 1.28 3.21 16.98
CA ARG A 212 1.13 2.86 15.57
C ARG A 212 0.44 1.52 15.35
N LEU A 213 0.69 0.53 16.20
CA LEU A 213 -0.03 -0.74 16.10
C LEU A 213 -1.52 -0.51 16.33
N TYR A 214 -1.91 0.15 17.43
CA TYR A 214 -3.33 0.41 17.71
C TYR A 214 -4.00 1.22 16.60
N LYS A 215 -3.35 2.26 16.09
CA LYS A 215 -3.83 3.01 14.92
C LYS A 215 -3.97 2.16 13.64
N SER A 216 -3.18 1.10 13.50
CA SER A 216 -3.30 0.17 12.36
C SER A 216 -4.37 -0.91 12.55
N LEU A 217 -4.74 -1.20 13.81
CA LEU A 217 -5.79 -2.14 14.19
C LEU A 217 -7.16 -1.47 14.24
N GLU A 218 -7.19 -0.21 14.65
CA GLU A 218 -8.24 0.73 14.29
C GLU A 218 -8.33 0.68 12.79
N ARG A 219 -9.38 0.00 12.29
CA ARG A 219 -9.73 0.10 10.87
C ARG A 219 -9.74 1.60 10.57
N PRO A 220 -9.22 2.08 9.43
CA PRO A 220 -9.69 3.37 8.97
C PRO A 220 -11.20 3.19 8.96
N MET A 221 -11.88 3.88 9.88
CA MET A 221 -13.33 3.98 9.84
C MET A 221 -13.60 4.23 8.37
N VAL A 222 -14.49 3.43 7.78
CA VAL A 222 -15.31 3.93 6.68
C VAL A 222 -15.59 5.36 7.09
N SER A 223 -14.96 6.34 6.43
CA SER A 223 -15.05 7.73 6.83
C SER A 223 -16.53 8.00 6.84
N GLY A 224 -17.09 7.97 8.04
CA GLY A 224 -18.51 7.84 8.22
C GLY A 224 -19.02 9.21 7.85
N THR A 225 -19.45 9.37 6.61
CA THR A 225 -20.42 10.38 6.20
C THR A 225 -21.81 10.07 6.79
N GLY A 226 -21.87 9.25 7.85
CA GLY A 226 -23.04 9.08 8.67
C GLY A 226 -23.16 10.28 9.63
N PRO A 227 -24.38 10.77 9.87
CA PRO A 227 -24.61 11.83 10.84
C PRO A 227 -24.03 11.42 12.20
N VAL A 228 -23.33 12.36 12.85
CA VAL A 228 -22.83 12.21 14.22
C VAL A 228 -24.01 11.76 15.09
N ALA A 229 -23.89 10.58 15.72
CA ALA A 229 -24.95 10.03 16.55
C ALA A 229 -25.28 11.00 17.70
N ASN A 230 -26.57 11.30 17.88
CA ASN A 230 -27.05 12.20 18.92
C ASN A 230 -26.73 11.61 20.32
N GLN A 231 -26.34 12.46 21.27
CA GLN A 231 -25.97 12.06 22.62
C GLN A 231 -27.08 11.23 23.30
N ALA A 232 -28.34 11.61 23.09
CA ALA A 232 -29.51 10.90 23.60
C ALA A 232 -29.58 9.46 23.07
N ASP A 233 -29.30 9.24 21.79
CA ASP A 233 -29.36 7.92 21.15
C ASP A 233 -28.25 7.01 21.65
N THR A 234 -27.03 7.56 21.84
CA THR A 234 -25.93 6.81 22.45
C THR A 234 -26.24 6.40 23.89
N VAL A 235 -26.81 7.30 24.71
CA VAL A 235 -27.16 7.00 26.10
C VAL A 235 -28.29 5.96 26.16
N ALA A 236 -29.30 6.07 25.30
CA ALA A 236 -30.39 5.11 25.21
C ALA A 236 -29.90 3.72 24.79
N PHE A 237 -28.99 3.64 23.81
CA PHE A 237 -28.37 2.40 23.37
C PHE A 237 -27.62 1.69 24.52
N TRP A 238 -26.74 2.40 25.22
CA TRP A 238 -25.97 1.81 26.33
C TRP A 238 -26.86 1.46 27.52
N ARG A 239 -27.86 2.29 27.84
CA ARG A 239 -28.86 1.97 28.87
C ARG A 239 -29.64 0.71 28.51
N SER A 240 -30.08 0.54 27.26
CA SER A 240 -30.76 -0.66 26.77
C SER A 240 -29.91 -1.93 26.95
N LEU A 241 -28.63 -1.84 26.61
CA LEU A 241 -27.69 -2.96 26.71
C LEU A 241 -27.49 -3.43 28.15
N TRP A 242 -27.52 -2.51 29.11
CA TRP A 242 -27.36 -2.80 30.54
C TRP A 242 -28.67 -3.04 31.28
N SER A 243 -29.79 -2.50 30.81
CA SER A 243 -31.13 -2.74 31.38
C SER A 243 -31.70 -4.09 30.96
N THR A 244 -31.20 -4.66 29.87
CA THR A 244 -31.55 -6.02 29.46
C THR A 244 -30.81 -7.03 30.35
N THR A 245 -31.33 -7.27 31.56
CA THR A 245 -30.98 -8.48 32.32
C THR A 245 -31.49 -9.68 31.52
N LYS A 246 -30.63 -10.26 30.67
CA LYS A 246 -30.92 -11.56 30.07
C LYS A 246 -31.15 -12.54 31.22
N LYS A 247 -32.42 -12.96 31.43
CA LYS A 247 -32.68 -14.16 32.22
C LYS A 247 -31.85 -15.26 31.59
N ARG A 248 -30.91 -15.84 32.35
CA ARG A 248 -30.27 -17.09 31.93
C ARG A 248 -31.39 -18.09 31.77
N CYS A 249 -31.76 -18.44 30.53
CA CYS A 249 -32.47 -19.67 30.28
C CYS A 249 -31.54 -20.78 30.78
N LYS A 250 -31.87 -21.38 31.93
CA LYS A 250 -31.27 -22.65 32.32
C LYS A 250 -31.64 -23.63 31.21
N PRO A 251 -30.70 -24.42 30.66
CA PRO A 251 -31.08 -25.50 29.78
C PRO A 251 -31.98 -26.45 30.57
N GLN A 252 -33.24 -26.59 30.16
CA GLN A 252 -34.09 -27.69 30.61
C GLN A 252 -33.37 -28.97 30.20
N ARG A 253 -32.89 -29.74 31.18
CA ARG A 253 -32.60 -31.15 30.95
C ARG A 253 -33.96 -31.83 30.86
N GLU A 254 -34.37 -32.18 29.65
CA GLU A 254 -35.48 -33.10 29.47
C GLU A 254 -35.05 -34.50 29.96
N PRO A 255 -35.93 -35.25 30.64
CA PRO A 255 -35.66 -36.65 30.94
C PRO A 255 -35.64 -37.42 29.63
N LEU A 256 -34.64 -38.29 29.46
CA LEU A 256 -34.62 -39.30 28.41
C LEU A 256 -35.73 -40.31 28.70
N ASP A 257 -36.92 -40.08 28.14
CA ASP A 257 -37.84 -41.16 27.84
C ASP A 257 -37.78 -41.44 26.34
N GLY A 258 -37.59 -42.71 26.01
CA GLY A 258 -37.38 -43.18 24.66
C GLY A 258 -38.69 -43.21 23.91
N SER A 259 -38.76 -42.50 22.79
CA SER A 259 -39.64 -42.91 21.70
C SER A 259 -39.16 -42.36 20.37
N CYS A 260 -39.03 -43.27 19.41
CA CYS A 260 -38.61 -43.05 18.04
C CYS A 260 -39.57 -42.11 17.28
N GLY A 261 -39.01 -41.15 16.56
CA GLY A 261 -39.74 -40.31 15.62
C GLY A 261 -38.77 -39.48 14.78
N GLY A 262 -38.12 -40.13 13.81
CA GLY A 262 -37.20 -39.47 12.89
C GLY A 262 -37.93 -38.47 11.99
N SER A 263 -37.58 -37.20 12.12
CA SER A 263 -37.77 -36.20 11.07
C SER A 263 -36.59 -35.23 11.06
N VAL A 264 -36.05 -35.07 9.87
CA VAL A 264 -34.81 -34.40 9.47
C VAL A 264 -34.77 -32.94 9.91
N CYS A 265 -33.73 -32.53 10.63
CA CYS A 265 -33.35 -31.12 10.74
C CYS A 265 -32.16 -30.83 9.81
N GLU A 266 -32.46 -30.15 8.70
CA GLU A 266 -31.50 -29.49 7.83
C GLU A 266 -30.66 -28.49 8.63
N TYR A 267 -29.37 -28.78 8.76
CA TYR A 267 -28.39 -27.76 9.11
C TYR A 267 -28.07 -26.94 7.86
N TYR A 268 -28.74 -25.80 7.69
CA TYR A 268 -28.32 -24.81 6.71
C TYR A 268 -26.97 -24.21 7.11
N ALA A 269 -25.99 -24.53 6.27
CA ALA A 269 -24.69 -23.90 6.20
C ALA A 269 -24.82 -22.43 5.76
N HIS A 270 -24.33 -21.50 6.58
CA HIS A 270 -23.96 -20.17 6.10
C HIS A 270 -22.47 -20.14 5.77
N GLY A 271 -22.16 -20.47 4.51
CA GLY A 271 -20.89 -20.15 3.88
C GLY A 271 -20.74 -18.63 3.63
N PRO A 272 -19.50 -18.17 3.38
CA PRO A 272 -19.21 -16.76 3.17
C PRO A 272 -19.77 -16.27 1.82
N ARG A 273 -20.62 -15.25 1.85
CA ARG A 273 -21.12 -14.58 0.64
C ARG A 273 -19.99 -13.75 0.00
N HIS A 274 -19.65 -14.13 -1.23
CA HIS A 274 -19.02 -13.24 -2.21
C HIS A 274 -19.97 -12.06 -2.50
N TYR A 275 -19.44 -10.84 -2.55
CA TYR A 275 -20.13 -9.71 -3.16
C TYR A 275 -19.48 -9.40 -4.51
N ASN A 276 -20.32 -9.33 -5.54
CA ASN A 276 -19.98 -8.90 -6.89
C ASN A 276 -19.69 -7.41 -6.93
N ALA A 277 -18.70 -7.05 -7.74
CA ALA A 277 -18.44 -5.68 -8.17
C ALA A 277 -19.51 -5.24 -9.17
N GLY A 278 -20.07 -4.06 -8.92
CA GLY A 278 -20.61 -3.15 -9.91
C GLY A 278 -19.76 -1.89 -9.89
#